data_AF-A0A5C4RJF0-F1
#
_entry.id   AF-A0A5C4RJF0-F1
#
_cell.length_a   1.000
_cell.length_b   1.000
_cell.length_c   1.000
_cell.angle_alpha   90.00
_cell.angle_beta   90.00
_cell.angle_gamma   90.00
#
_symmetry.space_group_name_H-M   'P 1'
#
loop_
_entity.id
_entity.type
_entity.pdbx_description
1 polymer ?
#
loop_
_entity_poly.entity_id
_entity_poly.type
_entity_poly.pdbx_seq_one_letter_code
_entity_poly.pdbx_strand_id
1 'polypeptide(L)'
;MRLIHINPSQTFELYTGGNIIMPTTHYPSFNIKNNGPAPIRAVNYWAPPFGDYNQYAFIDIQPDETKFFRRVPNPVYFYKVVVINLSNYQHAETEITEFYPSPHPVL
;
A
#
# COMPACT_ATOMS: atom_id res chain seq x y z
N MET A 1 13.59 2.76 3.04
CA MET A 1 13.28 3.58 1.86
C MET A 1 13.52 2.73 0.63
N ARG A 2 12.57 2.69 -0.31
CA ARG A 2 12.64 1.91 -1.55
C ARG A 2 12.16 2.77 -2.71
N LEU A 3 12.92 2.79 -3.80
CA LEU A 3 12.48 3.38 -5.06
C LEU A 3 11.87 2.29 -5.94
N ILE A 4 10.72 2.57 -6.53
CA ILE A 4 10.03 1.67 -7.46
C ILE A 4 9.71 2.41 -8.76
N HIS A 5 9.76 1.66 -9.86
CA HIS A 5 9.40 2.13 -11.18
C HIS A 5 8.19 1.33 -11.67
N ILE A 6 7.15 2.02 -12.11
CA ILE A 6 5.88 1.41 -12.49
C ILE A 6 5.57 1.79 -13.94
N ASN A 7 5.58 0.80 -14.82
CA ASN A 7 5.28 1.00 -16.24
C ASN A 7 3.83 1.48 -16.44
N PRO A 8 3.49 2.04 -17.61
CA PRO A 8 2.13 2.45 -17.90
C PRO A 8 1.12 1.31 -17.69
N SER A 9 0.02 1.62 -17.00
CA SER A 9 -1.07 0.70 -16.63
C SER A 9 -0.63 -0.52 -15.81
N GLN A 10 0.60 -0.51 -15.27
CA GLN A 10 1.10 -1.59 -14.43
C GLN A 10 0.61 -1.43 -12.99
N THR A 11 0.33 -2.56 -12.36
CA THR A 11 0.15 -2.68 -10.91
C THR A 11 1.42 -3.27 -10.29
N PHE A 12 1.94 -2.60 -9.27
CA PHE A 12 3.07 -3.03 -8.47
C PHE A 12 2.60 -3.49 -7.09
N GLU A 13 2.97 -4.70 -6.67
CA GLU A 13 2.67 -5.19 -5.32
C GLU A 13 3.68 -4.61 -4.32
N LEU A 14 3.19 -3.72 -3.45
CA LEU A 14 4.02 -3.03 -2.47
C LEU A 14 4.26 -3.89 -1.23
N TYR A 15 3.22 -4.56 -0.78
CA TYR A 15 3.26 -5.40 0.41
C TYR A 15 2.20 -6.49 0.30
N THR A 16 2.55 -7.69 0.72
CA THR A 16 1.61 -8.78 1.00
C THR A 16 2.11 -9.48 2.26
N GLY A 17 1.21 -9.67 3.22
CA GLY A 17 1.53 -10.38 4.46
C GLY A 17 0.27 -10.83 5.17
N GLY A 18 0.41 -11.78 6.08
CA GLY A 18 -0.70 -12.31 6.84
C GLY A 18 -0.46 -13.71 7.39
N ASN A 19 -1.41 -14.18 8.18
CA ASN A 19 -1.41 -15.51 8.75
C ASN A 19 -2.87 -15.96 8.98
N ILE A 20 -3.15 -17.23 8.71
CA ILE A 20 -4.46 -17.85 8.92
C ILE A 20 -4.76 -18.13 10.40
N ILE A 21 -3.74 -18.22 11.27
CA ILE A 21 -3.91 -18.63 12.66
C ILE A 21 -4.52 -17.52 13.53
N MET A 22 -4.02 -16.28 13.40
CA MET A 22 -4.46 -15.18 14.25
C MET A 22 -4.41 -13.86 13.48
N PRO A 23 -5.49 -13.06 13.49
CA PRO A 23 -5.49 -11.74 12.85
C PRO A 23 -4.62 -10.78 13.65
N THR A 24 -3.97 -9.85 12.95
CA THR A 24 -3.04 -8.89 13.57
C THR A 24 -3.31 -7.47 13.07
N THR A 25 -2.89 -6.49 13.86
CA THR A 25 -2.82 -5.07 13.45
C THR A 25 -1.42 -4.67 13.02
N HIS A 26 -0.45 -5.59 13.12
CA HIS A 26 0.98 -5.35 12.87
C HIS A 26 1.32 -5.35 11.37
N TYR A 27 0.65 -4.48 10.63
CA TYR A 27 0.90 -4.23 9.22
C TYR A 27 1.53 -2.84 9.03
N PRO A 28 2.32 -2.62 7.98
CA PRO A 28 2.93 -1.32 7.73
C PRO A 28 1.90 -0.29 7.22
N SER A 29 2.08 0.96 7.64
CA SER A 29 1.63 2.14 6.90
C SER A 29 2.75 2.62 5.98
N PHE A 30 2.43 3.44 4.98
CA PHE A 30 3.41 3.87 3.98
C PHE A 30 3.40 5.38 3.83
N ASN A 31 4.57 5.98 3.69
CA ASN A 31 4.70 7.29 3.06
C ASN A 31 5.12 7.07 1.62
N ILE A 32 4.32 7.57 0.68
CA ILE A 32 4.46 7.33 -0.75
C ILE A 32 4.64 8.68 -1.43
N LYS A 33 5.82 8.89 -2.02
CA LYS A 33 6.14 10.08 -2.80
C LYS A 33 6.21 9.73 -4.26
N ASN A 34 5.43 10.40 -5.09
CA ASN A 34 5.47 10.26 -6.53
C ASN A 34 6.45 11.28 -7.11
N ASN A 35 7.62 10.81 -7.54
CA ASN A 35 8.62 11.62 -8.24
C ASN A 35 8.44 11.56 -9.77
N GLY A 36 7.52 10.73 -10.27
CA GLY A 36 7.26 10.53 -11.69
C GLY A 36 6.17 11.45 -12.24
N PRO A 37 6.10 11.58 -13.57
CA PRO A 37 5.13 12.45 -14.24
C PRO A 37 3.71 11.86 -14.29
N ALA A 38 3.55 10.55 -14.06
CA ALA A 38 2.26 9.88 -14.09
C ALA A 38 1.59 9.84 -12.69
N PRO A 39 0.29 10.12 -12.57
CA PRO A 39 -0.44 9.92 -11.33
C PRO A 39 -0.51 8.43 -10.97
N ILE A 40 -0.41 8.12 -9.67
CA ILE A 40 -0.49 6.76 -9.15
C ILE A 40 -1.65 6.61 -8.16
N ARG A 41 -2.12 5.38 -7.99
CA ARG A 41 -3.11 5.00 -6.97
C ARG A 41 -2.53 3.94 -6.05
N ALA A 42 -2.47 4.22 -4.75
CA ALA A 42 -2.20 3.20 -3.75
C ALA A 42 -3.54 2.61 -3.26
N VAL A 43 -3.65 1.29 -3.21
CA VAL A 43 -4.85 0.59 -2.74
C VAL A 43 -4.43 -0.43 -1.69
N ASN A 44 -5.20 -0.50 -0.60
CA ASN A 44 -5.04 -1.56 0.39
C ASN A 44 -6.24 -2.50 0.40
N TYR A 45 -5.93 -3.76 0.67
CA TYR A 45 -6.87 -4.85 0.69
C TYR A 45 -6.68 -5.66 1.98
N TRP A 46 -7.77 -6.26 2.43
CA TRP A 46 -7.77 -7.25 3.49
C TRP A 46 -8.46 -8.52 3.01
N ALA A 47 -8.08 -9.67 3.55
CA ALA A 47 -8.82 -10.90 3.35
C ALA A 47 -9.14 -11.60 4.67
N PRO A 48 -10.31 -12.28 4.76
CA PRO A 48 -10.60 -13.25 5.81
C PRO A 48 -9.67 -14.47 5.71
N PRO A 49 -9.73 -15.44 6.66
CA PRO A 49 -8.93 -16.67 6.61
C PRO A 49 -9.10 -17.47 5.31
N PHE A 50 -10.30 -17.40 4.73
CA PHE A 50 -10.67 -18.09 3.49
C PHE A 50 -11.52 -17.17 2.63
N GLY A 51 -11.22 -17.11 1.33
CA GLY A 51 -11.92 -16.26 0.35
C GLY A 51 -11.01 -15.20 -0.26
N ASP A 52 -11.63 -14.21 -0.90
CA ASP A 52 -10.94 -13.22 -1.71
C ASP A 52 -10.53 -11.96 -0.92
N TYR A 53 -9.58 -11.22 -1.49
CA TYR A 53 -9.19 -9.90 -1.01
C TYR A 53 -10.29 -8.87 -1.28
N ASN A 54 -10.64 -8.11 -0.24
CA ASN A 54 -11.59 -7.02 -0.28
C ASN A 54 -10.84 -5.68 -0.21
N GLN A 55 -11.17 -4.76 -1.09
CA GLN A 55 -10.61 -3.41 -1.04
C GLN A 55 -11.10 -2.70 0.23
N TYR A 56 -10.18 -2.08 0.98
CA TYR A 56 -10.53 -1.25 2.12
C TYR A 56 -10.55 0.23 1.75
N ALA A 57 -9.44 0.75 1.24
CA ALA A 57 -9.29 2.14 0.86
C ALA A 57 -8.31 2.30 -0.30
N PHE A 58 -8.37 3.45 -0.94
CA PHE A 58 -7.37 3.89 -1.90
C PHE A 58 -7.07 5.37 -1.71
N ILE A 59 -5.88 5.77 -2.17
CA ILE A 59 -5.51 7.18 -2.34
C ILE A 59 -4.87 7.37 -3.70
N ASP A 60 -5.22 8.48 -4.34
CA ASP A 60 -4.54 8.94 -5.56
C ASP A 60 -3.43 9.90 -5.16
N ILE A 61 -2.27 9.78 -5.81
CA ILE A 61 -1.07 10.57 -5.53
C ILE A 61 -0.61 11.17 -6.85
N GLN A 62 -0.73 12.50 -6.95
CA GLN A 62 -0.38 13.25 -8.13
C GLN A 62 1.15 13.33 -8.30
N PRO A 63 1.64 13.71 -9.49
CA PRO A 63 3.06 14.02 -9.68
C PRO A 63 3.57 15.03 -8.64
N ASP A 64 4.80 14.79 -8.16
CA ASP A 64 5.47 15.56 -7.10
C ASP A 64 4.77 15.58 -5.73
N GLU A 65 3.70 14.80 -5.56
CA GLU A 65 2.94 14.72 -4.32
C GLU A 65 3.50 13.63 -3.39
N THR A 66 3.44 13.89 -2.09
CA THR A 66 3.72 12.90 -1.04
C THR A 66 2.48 12.68 -0.19
N LYS A 67 2.05 11.44 -0.03
CA LYS A 67 0.92 11.08 0.85
C LYS A 67 1.26 9.96 1.82
N PHE A 68 0.69 10.09 3.01
CA PHE A 68 0.70 9.04 4.01
C PHE A 68 -0.50 8.11 3.81
N PHE A 69 -0.23 6.85 3.49
CA PHE A 69 -1.22 5.80 3.32
C PHE A 69 -1.31 4.93 4.57
N ARG A 70 -2.44 5.01 5.26
CA ARG A 70 -2.68 4.30 6.52
C ARG A 70 -3.04 2.85 6.27
N ARG A 71 -2.52 1.97 7.13
CA ARG A 71 -3.01 0.59 7.24
C ARG A 71 -4.47 0.51 7.66
N VAL A 72 -5.06 -0.67 7.48
CA VAL A 72 -6.35 -1.01 8.10
C VAL A 72 -6.26 -0.90 9.62
N PRO A 73 -7.23 -0.26 10.30
CA PRO A 73 -7.18 -0.05 11.74
C PRO A 73 -7.50 -1.33 12.54
N ASN A 74 -8.27 -2.24 11.95
CA ASN A 74 -8.74 -3.45 12.60
C ASN A 74 -7.79 -4.63 12.36
N PRO A 75 -7.73 -5.61 13.28
CA PRO A 75 -7.00 -6.85 13.06
C PRO A 75 -7.54 -7.59 11.82
N VAL A 76 -6.66 -7.99 10.90
CA VAL A 76 -7.03 -8.79 9.71
C VAL A 76 -6.06 -9.96 9.53
N TYR A 77 -6.53 -11.03 8.87
CA TYR A 77 -5.75 -12.24 8.63
C TYR A 77 -4.72 -12.04 7.53
N PHE A 78 -5.13 -11.44 6.41
CA PHE A 78 -4.24 -11.09 5.32
C PHE A 78 -4.40 -9.62 4.95
N TYR A 79 -3.29 -8.98 4.63
CA TYR A 79 -3.22 -7.59 4.22
C TYR A 79 -2.33 -7.47 2.98
N LYS A 80 -2.79 -6.69 2.01
CA LYS A 80 -2.08 -6.43 0.76
C LYS A 80 -2.17 -4.96 0.41
N VAL A 81 -1.07 -4.40 -0.09
CA VAL A 81 -1.01 -3.05 -0.64
C VAL A 81 -0.42 -3.12 -2.03
N VAL A 82 -1.07 -2.45 -2.97
CA VAL A 82 -0.59 -2.31 -4.35
C VAL A 82 -0.54 -0.83 -4.71
N VAL A 83 0.34 -0.51 -5.66
CA VAL A 83 0.42 0.81 -6.29
C VAL A 83 0.19 0.62 -7.79
N ILE A 84 -0.72 1.40 -8.35
CA ILE A 84 -1.15 1.29 -9.73
C ILE A 84 -0.74 2.57 -10.44
N ASN A 85 -0.07 2.45 -11.57
CA ASN A 85 0.13 3.59 -12.47
C ASN A 85 -1.17 3.85 -13.24
N LEU A 86 -1.76 5.04 -13.05
CA LEU A 86 -3.01 5.42 -13.70
C LEU A 86 -2.82 5.92 -15.13
N SER A 87 -1.59 6.22 -15.54
CA SER A 87 -1.26 6.56 -16.93
C SER A 87 -1.09 5.30 -17.78
N ASN A 88 -1.52 5.37 -19.04
CA ASN A 88 -1.30 4.35 -20.06
C ASN A 88 -0.16 4.69 -21.04
N TYR A 89 0.55 5.81 -20.85
CA TYR A 89 1.65 6.23 -21.72
C TYR A 89 2.90 6.74 -20.99
N GLN A 90 2.78 7.17 -19.73
CA GLN A 90 3.92 7.60 -18.91
C GLN A 90 4.21 6.59 -17.81
N HIS A 91 5.48 6.36 -17.52
CA HIS A 91 5.90 5.61 -16.33
C HIS A 91 5.78 6.46 -15.06
N ALA A 92 5.71 5.81 -13.91
CA ALA A 92 5.78 6.45 -12.60
C ALA A 92 7.07 6.05 -11.87
N GLU A 93 7.63 6.99 -11.11
CA GLU A 93 8.78 6.80 -10.24
C GLU A 93 8.34 7.13 -8.84
N THR A 94 8.41 6.17 -7.92
CA THR A 94 7.81 6.33 -6.59
C THR A 94 8.81 5.94 -5.52
N GLU A 95 8.91 6.79 -4.50
CA GLU A 95 9.69 6.54 -3.30
C GLU A 95 8.76 6.12 -2.16
N ILE A 96 9.13 5.00 -1.51
CA ILE A 96 8.33 4.37 -0.48
C ILE A 96 9.13 4.31 0.82
N THR A 97 8.49 4.73 1.91
CA THR A 97 8.96 4.49 3.27
C THR A 97 7.88 3.75 4.07
N GLU A 98 8.26 2.64 4.70
CA GLU A 98 7.36 1.79 5.49
C GLU A 98 7.43 2.13 6.98
N PHE A 99 6.30 2.08 7.66
CA PHE A 99 6.16 2.37 9.09
C PHE A 99 5.36 1.28 9.78
N TYR A 100 6.02 0.46 10.58
CA TYR A 100 5.34 -0.54 11.41
C TYR A 100 4.80 0.09 12.69
N PRO A 101 3.63 -0.35 13.18
CA PRO A 101 3.18 0.04 14.52
C PRO A 101 4.18 -0.43 15.58
N SER A 102 4.29 0.34 16.66
CA SER A 102 5.02 -0.09 17.85
C SER A 102 4.45 -1.43 18.34
N PRO A 103 5.30 -2.39 18.79
CA PRO A 103 4.85 -3.66 19.34
C PRO A 103 3.98 -3.52 20.61
N HIS A 104 3.87 -2.32 21.18
CA HIS A 104 3.03 -2.04 22.35
C HIS A 104 2.21 -0.75 22.16
N PRO A 105 0.91 -0.75 22.53
CA PRO A 105 0.26 0.50 22.92
C PRO A 105 0.94 0.98 24.21
N VAL A 106 1.27 2.27 24.28
CA VAL A 106 1.62 2.89 25.56
C VAL A 106 0.37 2.77 26.45
N LEU A 107 0.47 1.98 27.51
CA LEU A 107 -0.54 1.88 28.57
C LEU A 107 -0.59 3.18 29.36
#